data_AF-A0AAV6FJX2-F1
#
_entry.id   AF-A0AAV6FJX2-F1
#
_cell.length_a   1.000
_cell.length_b   1.000
_cell.length_c   1.000
_cell.angle_alpha   90.00
_cell.angle_beta   90.00
_cell.angle_gamma   90.00
#
_symmetry.space_group_name_H-M   'P 1'
#
loop_
_entity.id
_entity.type
_entity.pdbx_description
1 polymer ?
#
loop_
_entity_poly.entity_id
_entity_poly.type
_entity_poly.pdbx_seq_one_letter_code
_entity_poly.pdbx_strand_id
1 'polypeptide(L)'
;QTLTPDLQAILAKQKISFKFNPPHTPHFGGTWEREICSIKIALQTTLGAQAVAEEVLRTVMIEIEGILNSKPLGYVSSDVADPDPVTPNLLLMGRHDSSLPLVTYPDSELRSCRQWRHSQILSFFGPLR
;
A
#
# COMPACT_ATOMS: atom_id res chain seq x y z
N GLN A 1 -21.80 -11.95 -17.22
CA GLN A 1 -20.73 -12.25 -16.25
C GLN A 1 -21.38 -12.24 -14.88
N THR A 2 -21.34 -13.35 -14.14
CA THR A 2 -21.91 -13.46 -12.79
C THR A 2 -20.83 -13.95 -11.84
N LEU A 3 -20.83 -13.46 -10.61
CA LEU A 3 -19.93 -13.96 -9.57
C LEU A 3 -20.22 -15.43 -9.28
N THR A 4 -19.20 -16.18 -8.86
CA THR A 4 -19.39 -17.53 -8.35
C THR A 4 -20.24 -17.49 -7.07
N PRO A 5 -21.12 -18.49 -6.86
CA PRO A 5 -22.07 -18.47 -5.74
C PRO A 5 -21.36 -18.44 -4.38
N ASP A 6 -20.21 -19.10 -4.26
CA ASP A 6 -19.39 -19.11 -3.04
C ASP A 6 -18.87 -17.72 -2.68
N LEU A 7 -18.33 -16.98 -3.66
CA LEU A 7 -17.85 -15.61 -3.45
C LEU A 7 -19.01 -14.66 -3.12
N GLN A 8 -20.16 -14.84 -3.77
CA GLN A 8 -21.34 -14.02 -3.49
C GLN A 8 -21.81 -14.19 -2.03
N ALA A 9 -21.80 -15.41 -1.49
CA ALA A 9 -22.15 -15.67 -0.10
C ALA A 9 -21.17 -15.03 0.90
N ILE A 10 -19.87 -15.02 0.58
CA ILE A 10 -18.85 -14.36 1.42
C ILE A 10 -19.05 -12.84 1.41
N LEU A 11 -19.18 -12.23 0.25
CA LEU A 11 -19.35 -10.78 0.11
C LEU A 11 -20.65 -10.29 0.74
N ALA A 12 -21.74 -11.06 0.63
CA ALA A 12 -23.01 -10.73 1.26
C ALA A 12 -22.91 -10.68 2.79
N LYS A 13 -22.17 -11.61 3.42
CA LYS A 13 -21.90 -11.56 4.88
C LYS A 13 -21.18 -10.28 5.30
N GLN A 14 -20.32 -9.76 4.44
CA GLN A 14 -19.56 -8.52 4.67
C GLN A 14 -20.31 -7.26 4.21
N LYS A 15 -21.56 -7.39 3.72
CA LYS A 15 -22.35 -6.28 3.14
C LYS A 15 -21.66 -5.60 1.94
N ILE A 16 -20.84 -6.34 1.19
CA ILE A 16 -20.13 -5.83 0.01
C ILE A 16 -20.97 -6.11 -1.25
N SER A 17 -21.25 -5.04 -2.02
CA SER A 17 -21.89 -5.14 -3.33
C SER A 17 -20.83 -5.07 -4.42
N PHE A 18 -20.63 -6.18 -5.13
CA PHE A 18 -19.71 -6.24 -6.27
C PHE A 18 -20.44 -5.87 -7.57
N LYS A 19 -19.80 -5.04 -8.39
CA LYS A 19 -20.33 -4.59 -9.69
C LYS A 19 -19.25 -4.78 -10.75
N PHE A 20 -19.60 -5.45 -11.84
CA PHE A 20 -18.73 -5.55 -13.01
C PHE A 20 -18.75 -4.23 -13.80
N ASN A 21 -17.65 -3.94 -14.49
CA ASN A 21 -17.63 -2.87 -15.46
C ASN A 21 -18.66 -3.16 -16.57
N PRO A 22 -19.34 -2.13 -17.09
CA PRO A 22 -20.18 -2.30 -18.27
C PRO A 22 -19.37 -2.91 -19.44
N PRO A 23 -20.02 -3.71 -20.30
CA PRO A 23 -19.35 -4.24 -21.47
C PRO A 23 -18.93 -3.10 -22.40
N HIS A 24 -17.74 -3.21 -23.02
CA HIS A 24 -17.17 -2.22 -23.94
C HIS A 24 -16.83 -0.84 -23.33
N THR A 25 -16.68 -0.75 -22.00
CA THR A 25 -16.27 0.51 -21.35
C THR A 25 -14.92 0.36 -20.64
N PRO A 26 -13.79 0.25 -21.38
CA PRO A 26 -12.46 0.08 -20.78
C PRO A 26 -12.04 1.28 -19.92
N HIS A 27 -12.54 2.47 -20.22
CA HIS A 27 -12.26 3.69 -19.49
C HIS A 27 -12.75 3.68 -18.02
N PHE A 28 -13.70 2.80 -17.66
CA PHE A 28 -14.10 2.63 -16.26
C PHE A 28 -12.95 2.10 -15.39
N GLY A 29 -11.91 1.53 -15.99
CA GLY A 29 -10.73 1.01 -15.30
C GLY A 29 -9.50 1.88 -15.23
N GLY A 30 -9.54 3.09 -15.81
CA GLY A 30 -8.36 3.90 -15.96
C GLY A 30 -7.62 4.19 -14.64
N THR A 31 -8.34 4.38 -13.53
CA THR A 31 -7.73 4.69 -12.23
C THR A 31 -6.88 3.54 -11.70
N TRP A 32 -7.42 2.33 -11.57
CA TRP A 32 -6.62 1.20 -11.05
C TRP A 32 -5.57 0.74 -12.06
N GLU A 33 -5.81 0.86 -13.36
CA GLU A 33 -4.81 0.55 -14.39
C GLU A 33 -3.60 1.47 -14.29
N ARG A 34 -3.83 2.76 -14.01
CA ARG A 34 -2.77 3.74 -13.76
C ARG A 34 -1.97 3.42 -12.49
N GLU A 35 -2.64 2.97 -11.43
CA GLU A 35 -1.96 2.51 -10.22
C GLU A 35 -1.13 1.25 -10.46
N ILE A 36 -1.67 0.26 -11.19
CA ILE A 36 -0.94 -0.94 -11.60
C ILE A 36 0.31 -0.56 -12.42
N CYS A 37 0.20 0.42 -13.32
CA CYS A 37 1.33 0.92 -14.08
C CYS A 37 2.41 1.52 -13.17
N SER A 38 2.00 2.32 -12.18
CA SER A 38 2.92 2.94 -11.21
C SER A 38 3.67 1.88 -10.38
N ILE A 39 2.98 0.83 -9.92
CA ILE A 39 3.60 -0.30 -9.21
C ILE A 39 4.61 -1.01 -10.11
N LYS A 40 4.25 -1.29 -11.37
CA LYS A 40 5.15 -1.97 -12.32
C LYS A 40 6.42 -1.17 -12.60
N ILE A 41 6.29 0.15 -12.78
CA ILE A 41 7.44 1.05 -13.00
C ILE A 41 8.34 1.05 -11.76
N ALA A 42 7.76 1.13 -10.56
CA ALA A 42 8.51 1.09 -9.32
C ALA A 42 9.27 -0.25 -9.17
N LEU A 43 8.59 -1.39 -9.38
CA LEU A 43 9.22 -2.71 -9.36
C LEU A 43 10.35 -2.84 -10.38
N GLN A 44 10.13 -2.37 -11.61
CA GLN A 44 11.16 -2.42 -12.65
C GLN A 44 12.37 -1.55 -12.30
N THR A 45 12.14 -0.42 -11.63
CA THR A 45 13.20 0.49 -11.19
C THR A 45 13.98 -0.10 -10.00
N THR A 46 13.30 -0.77 -9.06
CA THR A 46 13.92 -1.34 -7.86
C THR A 46 14.63 -2.67 -8.13
N LEU A 47 14.03 -3.57 -8.92
CA LEU A 47 14.51 -4.95 -9.12
C LEU A 47 15.15 -5.18 -10.50
N GLY A 48 14.83 -4.35 -11.49
CA GLY A 48 15.29 -4.55 -12.86
C GLY A 48 14.90 -5.92 -13.41
N ALA A 49 15.91 -6.68 -13.88
CA ALA A 49 15.74 -8.03 -14.42
C ALA A 49 16.13 -9.14 -13.42
N GLN A 50 16.31 -8.81 -12.14
CA GLN A 50 16.77 -9.77 -11.13
C GLN A 50 15.63 -10.69 -10.68
N ALA A 51 15.93 -12.00 -10.58
CA ALA A 51 15.07 -12.93 -9.88
C ALA A 51 15.36 -12.82 -8.37
N VAL A 52 14.32 -12.58 -7.57
CA VAL A 52 14.43 -12.43 -6.12
C VAL A 52 13.61 -13.49 -5.40
N ALA A 53 13.99 -13.81 -4.16
CA ALA A 53 13.20 -14.67 -3.30
C ALA A 53 11.85 -14.02 -2.95
N GLU A 54 10.85 -14.84 -2.61
CA GLU A 54 9.50 -14.36 -2.27
C GLU A 54 9.53 -13.33 -1.13
N GLU A 55 10.32 -13.57 -0.09
CA GLU A 55 10.43 -12.66 1.06
C GLU A 55 10.98 -11.27 0.68
N VAL A 56 11.91 -11.25 -0.27
CA VAL A 56 12.49 -10.01 -0.79
C VAL A 56 11.46 -9.28 -1.64
N LEU A 57 10.74 -10.00 -2.51
CA LEU A 57 9.66 -9.41 -3.31
C LEU A 57 8.55 -8.83 -2.43
N ARG A 58 8.16 -9.53 -1.37
CA ARG A 58 7.17 -9.08 -0.39
C ARG A 58 7.60 -7.79 0.28
N THR A 59 8.85 -7.72 0.73
CA THR A 59 9.40 -6.51 1.38
C THR A 59 9.41 -5.34 0.40
N VAL A 60 9.87 -5.55 -0.83
CA VAL A 60 9.90 -4.51 -1.86
C VAL A 60 8.49 -4.02 -2.21
N MET A 61 7.51 -4.92 -2.27
CA MET A 61 6.11 -4.54 -2.48
C MET A 61 5.57 -3.66 -1.35
N ILE A 62 5.90 -3.95 -0.09
CA ILE A 62 5.48 -3.14 1.06
C ILE A 62 6.08 -1.72 0.98
N GLU A 63 7.36 -1.61 0.61
CA GLU A 63 8.01 -0.30 0.45
C GLU A 63 7.37 0.50 -0.70
N ILE A 64 7.10 -0.14 -1.84
CA ILE A 64 6.44 0.49 -2.98
C ILE A 64 5.02 0.94 -2.61
N GLU A 65 4.27 0.12 -1.88
CA GLU A 65 2.96 0.48 -1.36
C GLU A 65 3.05 1.73 -0.46
N GLY A 66 4.02 1.77 0.45
CA GLY A 66 4.25 2.92 1.33
C GLY A 66 4.52 4.20 0.55
N ILE A 67 5.34 4.13 -0.50
CA ILE A 67 5.64 5.28 -1.38
C ILE A 67 4.39 5.75 -2.12
N LEU A 68 3.64 4.83 -2.73
CA LEU A 68 2.45 5.18 -3.51
C LEU A 68 1.35 5.77 -2.62
N ASN A 69 1.14 5.21 -1.42
CA ASN A 69 0.14 5.71 -0.49
C ASN A 69 0.55 7.03 0.21
N SER A 70 1.83 7.37 0.20
CA SER A 70 2.34 8.66 0.71
C SER A 70 2.42 9.73 -0.39
N LYS A 71 2.19 9.36 -1.65
CA LYS A 71 2.24 10.29 -2.78
C LYS A 71 1.03 11.23 -2.76
N PRO A 72 1.23 12.55 -2.94
CA PRO A 72 0.14 13.51 -3.12
C PRO A 72 -0.80 13.14 -4.27
N LEU A 73 -2.11 13.19 -4.01
CA LEU A 73 -3.16 13.00 -5.03
C LEU A 73 -3.37 14.25 -5.90
N GLY A 74 -2.95 15.41 -5.40
CA GLY A 74 -3.18 16.71 -6.01
C GLY A 74 -1.94 17.59 -6.01
N TYR A 75 -2.17 18.88 -6.26
CA TYR A 75 -1.14 19.89 -6.23
C TYR A 75 -0.51 19.99 -4.84
N VAL A 76 0.82 20.12 -4.81
CA VAL A 76 1.61 20.40 -3.62
C VAL A 76 1.99 21.86 -3.68
N SER A 77 1.57 22.65 -2.69
CA SER A 77 1.97 24.05 -2.62
C SER A 77 3.46 24.18 -2.26
N SER A 78 4.08 25.25 -2.76
CA SER A 78 5.43 25.66 -2.36
C SER A 78 5.44 26.54 -1.12
N ASP A 79 4.29 27.04 -0.67
CA ASP A 79 4.19 27.84 0.55
C ASP A 79 4.07 26.93 1.79
N VAL A 80 4.85 27.22 2.82
CA VAL A 80 4.84 26.49 4.10
C VAL A 80 3.59 26.83 4.92
N ALA A 81 2.93 27.95 4.63
CA ALA A 81 1.67 28.33 5.26
C ALA A 81 0.45 27.58 4.71
N ASP A 82 0.59 26.92 3.55
CA ASP A 82 -0.49 26.18 2.92
C ASP A 82 -0.68 24.80 3.57
N PRO A 83 -1.90 24.24 3.53
CA PRO A 83 -2.18 22.93 4.10
C PRO A 83 -1.41 21.83 3.38
N ASP A 84 -0.99 20.82 4.14
CA ASP A 84 -0.30 19.65 3.62
C ASP A 84 -1.08 18.98 2.47
N PRO A 85 -0.39 18.47 1.45
CA PRO A 85 -1.05 17.83 0.32
C PRO A 85 -1.81 16.58 0.75
N VAL A 86 -3.00 16.40 0.17
CA VAL A 86 -3.83 15.22 0.44
C VAL A 86 -3.20 13.99 -0.21
N THR A 87 -2.78 13.03 0.63
CA THR A 87 -2.27 11.71 0.22
C THR A 87 -3.32 10.63 0.46
N PRO A 88 -3.23 9.45 -0.19
CA PRO A 88 -4.08 8.31 0.12
C PRO A 88 -4.04 7.92 1.62
N ASN A 89 -2.85 7.92 2.22
CA ASN A 89 -2.67 7.67 3.65
C ASN A 89 -3.44 8.69 4.50
N LEU A 90 -3.36 9.98 4.17
CA LEU A 90 -4.08 11.02 4.87
C LEU A 90 -5.60 10.85 4.71
N LEU A 91 -6.07 10.49 3.52
CA LEU A 91 -7.50 10.33 3.24
C LEU A 91 -8.11 9.10 3.93
N LEU A 92 -7.38 7.99 3.99
CA LEU A 92 -7.86 6.73 4.54
C LEU A 92 -7.62 6.59 6.05
N MET A 93 -6.49 7.09 6.54
CA MET A 93 -6.07 6.94 7.95
C MET A 93 -6.05 8.25 8.74
N GLY A 94 -6.15 9.41 8.09
CA GLY A 94 -6.03 10.71 8.76
C GLY A 94 -4.61 11.07 9.20
N ARG A 95 -3.58 10.37 8.70
CA ARG A 95 -2.17 10.61 9.02
C ARG A 95 -1.25 10.21 7.86
N HIS A 96 -0.03 10.74 7.84
CA HIS A 96 0.93 10.49 6.77
C HIS A 96 1.68 9.15 6.89
N ASP A 97 1.82 8.62 8.11
CA ASP A 97 2.64 7.43 8.39
C ASP A 97 1.79 6.15 8.51
N SER A 98 2.03 5.20 7.61
CA SER A 98 1.45 3.86 7.61
C SER A 98 2.20 2.87 8.51
N SER A 99 3.44 3.19 8.92
CA SER A 99 4.31 2.30 9.69
C SER A 99 3.91 2.19 11.17
N LEU A 100 3.19 3.19 11.68
CA LEU A 100 2.61 3.14 13.00
C LEU A 100 1.29 2.36 12.96
N PRO A 101 1.03 1.40 13.85
CA PRO A 101 -0.25 0.71 13.85
C PRO A 101 -1.39 1.69 14.16
N LEU A 102 -2.57 1.46 13.57
CA LEU A 102 -3.78 2.25 13.81
C LEU A 102 -4.33 2.03 15.24
N VAL A 103 -3.96 0.90 15.84
CA VAL A 103 -4.36 0.46 17.19
C VAL A 103 -3.13 -0.09 17.91
N THR A 104 -2.79 0.48 19.06
CA THR A 104 -1.77 -0.08 19.95
C THR A 104 -2.39 -1.20 20.76
N TYR A 105 -2.05 -2.45 20.42
CA TYR A 105 -2.42 -3.61 21.25
C TYR A 105 -1.60 -3.60 22.55
N PRO A 106 -2.17 -3.99 23.70
CA PRO A 106 -1.41 -4.11 24.95
C PRO A 106 -0.26 -5.11 24.78
N ASP A 107 0.87 -4.85 25.44
CA ASP A 107 2.13 -5.62 25.33
C ASP A 107 1.97 -7.14 25.54
N SER A 108 0.88 -7.57 26.20
CA SER A 108 0.53 -8.98 26.41
C SER A 108 0.24 -9.76 25.12
N GLU A 109 -0.14 -9.09 24.02
CA GLU A 109 -0.49 -9.74 22.74
C GLU A 109 0.64 -9.66 21.69
N LEU A 110 1.69 -8.88 21.94
CA LEU A 110 2.78 -8.59 20.99
C LEU A 110 3.92 -9.62 21.03
N ARG A 111 3.60 -10.92 20.91
CA ARG A 111 4.63 -11.98 20.85
C ARG A 111 5.47 -11.98 19.55
N SER A 112 5.07 -11.21 18.53
CA SER A 112 5.77 -11.09 17.23
C SER A 112 6.79 -9.93 17.14
N CYS A 113 6.85 -9.03 18.13
CA CYS A 113 7.70 -7.83 18.08
C CYS A 113 9.21 -8.08 18.15
N ARG A 114 9.67 -9.31 18.45
CA ARG A 114 11.11 -9.61 18.57
C ARG A 114 11.82 -9.66 17.23
N GLN A 115 11.17 -10.14 16.17
CA GLN A 115 11.77 -10.19 14.82
C GLN A 115 11.74 -8.83 14.14
N TRP A 116 10.65 -8.06 14.29
CA TRP A 116 10.53 -6.72 13.71
C TRP A 116 11.47 -5.69 14.36
N ARG A 117 11.69 -5.75 15.69
CA ARG A 117 12.72 -4.92 16.33
C ARG A 117 14.14 -5.31 15.89
N HIS A 118 14.37 -6.58 15.58
CA HIS A 118 15.67 -7.06 15.10
C HIS A 118 15.99 -6.54 13.69
N SER A 119 15.00 -6.44 12.79
CA SER A 119 15.21 -5.85 11.46
C SER A 119 15.42 -4.33 11.50
N GLN A 120 14.72 -3.62 12.40
CA GLN A 120 14.90 -2.17 12.61
C GLN A 120 16.30 -1.82 13.18
N ILE A 121 16.84 -2.65 14.08
CA ILE A 121 18.20 -2.47 14.61
C ILE A 121 19.26 -2.73 13.52
N LEU A 122 19.01 -3.67 12.60
CA LEU A 122 19.91 -3.96 11.49
C LEU A 122 19.89 -2.87 10.40
N SER A 123 18.77 -2.17 10.18
CA SER A 123 18.73 -1.08 9.18
C SER A 123 19.24 0.26 9.73
N PHE A 124 19.14 0.51 11.04
CA PHE A 124 19.57 1.78 11.65
C PHE A 124 21.06 1.82 12.04
N PHE A 125 21.76 0.67 12.09
CA PHE A 125 23.19 0.57 12.39
C PHE A 125 24.01 0.07 11.18
N GLY A 126 23.77 0.62 9.99
CA GLY A 126 24.72 0.60 8.88
C GLY A 126 25.60 1.86 8.95
N PRO A 127 26.85 1.79 9.45
CA PRO A 127 27.68 2.95 9.61
C PRO A 127 28.19 3.45 8.25
N LEU A 128 28.18 4.78 8.14
CA LEU A 128 29.13 5.57 7.37
C LEU A 128 30.45 4.82 7.09
N ARG A 129 30.68 4.55 5.80
CA ARG A 129 32.01 4.67 5.21
C ARG A 129 31.89 5.10 3.75
#